data_AF-A0A7K1FTY9-F1
#
_entry.id   AF-A0A7K1FTY9-F1
#
_cell.length_a   1.000
_cell.length_b   1.000
_cell.length_c   1.000
_cell.angle_alpha   90.00
_cell.angle_beta   90.00
_cell.angle_gamma   90.00
#
_symmetry.space_group_name_H-M   'P 1'
#
loop_
_entity.id
_entity.type
_entity.pdbx_description
1 polymer ?
#
loop_
_entity_poly.entity_id
_entity_poly.type
_entity_poly.pdbx_seq_one_letter_code
_entity_poly.pdbx_strand_id
1 'polypeptide(L)'
;MSDNQKHWSSKMLVLFGTWLWKHEEYGHALLCIHGAQWGLKIGTLLSITWDDVVHYEDGMAKHELWLYKKDESVQRPINVEMNQLFEKAYAQLPIENFEDSVYMNYKTGKPLTSSTLNRELQRLSERFLAEIKEKTSFDFNFKPLKTNAFEIAWALDMVKKYHYSKQVFSALSSHMGHRTIGDTIKLLEVEPTDKIKFDFDNMRDLGKMLEGNLFDDADTLAKFIHYDVFFEGEQWAPVLLKKIK
;
A
#
# COMPACT_ATOMS: atom_id res chain seq x y z
N MET A 1 -10.47 28.33 -13.77
CA MET A 1 -9.37 27.41 -13.44
C MET A 1 -9.88 26.01 -13.73
N SER A 2 -9.24 25.22 -14.59
CA SER A 2 -9.62 23.82 -14.73
C SER A 2 -9.24 23.11 -13.44
N ASP A 3 -10.24 22.72 -12.65
CA ASP A 3 -10.06 21.94 -11.42
C ASP A 3 -9.54 20.54 -11.78
N ASN A 4 -8.23 20.43 -12.01
CA ASN A 4 -7.59 19.13 -12.14
C ASN A 4 -7.49 18.51 -10.75
N GLN A 5 -8.56 17.83 -10.36
CA GLN A 5 -8.61 17.01 -9.16
C GLN A 5 -7.49 15.97 -9.18
N LYS A 6 -6.78 15.83 -8.07
CA LYS A 6 -5.65 14.90 -7.98
C LYS A 6 -6.11 13.48 -7.64
N HIS A 7 -5.37 12.48 -8.11
CA HIS A 7 -5.51 11.12 -7.61
C HIS A 7 -5.06 11.01 -6.14
N TRP A 8 -5.63 10.05 -5.43
CA TRP A 8 -5.16 9.67 -4.10
C TRP A 8 -3.81 8.98 -4.24
N SER A 9 -2.81 9.44 -3.49
CA SER A 9 -1.51 8.77 -3.40
C SER A 9 -1.54 7.70 -2.31
N SER A 10 -0.65 6.71 -2.39
CA SER A 10 -0.54 5.67 -1.35
C SER A 10 -0.29 6.26 0.03
N LYS A 11 0.53 7.31 0.14
CA LYS A 11 0.75 8.03 1.41
C LYS A 11 -0.54 8.67 1.96
N MET A 12 -1.36 9.26 1.09
CA MET A 12 -2.64 9.85 1.51
C MET A 12 -3.65 8.78 1.92
N LEU A 13 -3.64 7.62 1.23
CA LEU A 13 -4.47 6.47 1.59
C LEU A 13 -4.06 5.90 2.95
N VAL A 14 -2.76 5.78 3.24
CA VAL A 14 -2.25 5.36 4.55
C VAL A 14 -2.65 6.34 5.65
N LEU A 15 -2.53 7.65 5.40
CA LEU A 15 -2.96 8.67 6.35
C LEU A 15 -4.48 8.59 6.62
N PHE A 16 -5.28 8.43 5.56
CA PHE A 16 -6.71 8.24 5.67
C PHE A 16 -7.07 6.96 6.43
N GLY A 17 -6.37 5.85 6.15
CA GLY A 17 -6.54 4.60 6.88
C GLY A 17 -6.17 4.70 8.36
N THR A 18 -5.14 5.48 8.70
CA THR A 18 -4.79 5.77 10.09
C THR A 18 -5.90 6.57 10.79
N TRP A 19 -6.51 7.53 10.08
CA TRP A 19 -7.68 8.25 10.58
C TRP A 19 -8.88 7.32 10.78
N LEU A 20 -9.15 6.42 9.82
CA LEU A 20 -10.22 5.42 9.92
C LEU A 20 -10.03 4.49 11.11
N TRP A 21 -8.79 4.06 11.37
CA TRP A 21 -8.46 3.23 12.53
C TRP A 21 -8.86 3.91 13.85
N LYS A 22 -8.55 5.20 13.99
CA LYS A 22 -8.94 6.00 15.17
C LYS A 22 -10.45 6.17 15.33
N HIS A 23 -11.22 5.97 14.25
CA HIS A 23 -12.68 6.04 14.22
C HIS A 23 -13.33 4.65 14.19
N GLU A 24 -12.56 3.60 14.50
CA GLU A 24 -13.02 2.22 14.61
C GLU A 24 -13.64 1.68 13.31
N GLU A 25 -13.25 2.23 12.15
CA GLU A 25 -13.60 1.73 10.83
C GLU A 25 -12.54 0.72 10.35
N TYR A 26 -12.24 -0.30 11.16
CA TYR A 26 -11.03 -1.13 11.03
C TYR A 26 -10.87 -1.82 9.67
N GLY A 27 -11.91 -2.41 9.09
CA GLY A 27 -11.82 -3.03 7.77
C GLY A 27 -11.49 -2.03 6.66
N HIS A 28 -12.10 -0.83 6.70
CA HIS A 28 -11.77 0.24 5.75
C HIS A 28 -10.36 0.78 5.99
N ALA A 29 -9.93 0.85 7.26
CA ALA A 29 -8.59 1.28 7.64
C ALA A 29 -7.53 0.33 7.07
N LEU A 30 -7.67 -0.97 7.31
CA LEU A 30 -6.81 -2.01 6.75
C LEU A 30 -6.79 -1.92 5.22
N LEU A 31 -7.94 -1.76 4.56
CA LEU A 31 -7.99 -1.63 3.11
C LEU A 31 -7.23 -0.40 2.60
N CYS A 32 -7.37 0.74 3.26
CA CYS A 32 -6.72 1.98 2.84
C CYS A 32 -5.20 1.96 3.07
N ILE A 33 -4.74 1.23 4.09
CA ILE A 33 -3.31 1.13 4.40
C ILE A 33 -2.61 0.13 3.46
N HIS A 34 -3.19 -1.05 3.24
CA HIS A 34 -2.56 -2.12 2.45
C HIS A 34 -2.91 -2.10 0.97
N GLY A 35 -4.08 -1.56 0.58
CA GLY A 35 -4.66 -1.79 -0.74
C GLY A 35 -3.79 -1.34 -1.91
N ALA A 36 -2.96 -0.31 -1.71
CA ALA A 36 -2.05 0.21 -2.72
C ALA A 36 -0.67 -0.48 -2.75
N GLN A 37 -0.43 -1.49 -1.93
CA GLN A 37 0.86 -2.17 -1.88
C GLN A 37 1.06 -3.14 -3.05
N TRP A 38 0.03 -3.91 -3.39
CA TRP A 38 0.17 -5.07 -4.26
C TRP A 38 -0.31 -4.86 -5.70
N GLY A 39 -0.92 -3.71 -6.00
CA GLY A 39 -1.49 -3.44 -7.32
C GLY A 39 -2.61 -4.40 -7.70
N LEU A 40 -3.38 -4.88 -6.72
CA LEU A 40 -4.45 -5.85 -6.94
C LEU A 40 -5.77 -5.14 -7.24
N LYS A 41 -6.58 -5.74 -8.11
CA LYS A 41 -7.97 -5.30 -8.33
C LYS A 41 -8.77 -5.46 -7.04
N ILE A 42 -9.72 -4.56 -6.82
CA ILE A 42 -10.51 -4.53 -5.58
C ILE A 42 -11.18 -5.88 -5.25
N GLY A 43 -11.68 -6.61 -6.25
CA GLY A 43 -12.32 -7.92 -6.00
C GLY A 43 -11.34 -8.95 -5.45
N THR A 44 -10.05 -8.84 -5.80
CA THR A 44 -8.98 -9.69 -5.25
C THR A 44 -8.52 -9.19 -3.89
N LEU A 45 -8.47 -7.87 -3.66
CA LEU A 45 -8.22 -7.34 -2.33
C LEU A 45 -9.29 -7.83 -1.35
N LEU A 46 -10.57 -7.63 -1.66
CA LEU A 46 -11.67 -8.00 -0.77
C LEU A 46 -11.77 -9.52 -0.48
N SER A 47 -11.11 -10.37 -1.27
CA SER A 47 -11.04 -11.81 -1.02
C SER A 47 -9.88 -12.24 -0.13
N ILE A 48 -8.97 -11.33 0.25
CA ILE A 48 -7.87 -11.65 1.17
C ILE A 48 -8.45 -11.96 2.54
N THR A 49 -8.05 -13.10 3.08
CA THR A 49 -8.44 -13.66 4.37
C THR A 49 -7.31 -13.53 5.39
N TRP A 50 -7.60 -13.75 6.67
CA TRP A 50 -6.56 -13.75 7.70
C TRP A 50 -5.53 -14.86 7.49
N ASP A 51 -5.94 -16.03 6.99
CA ASP A 51 -4.99 -17.09 6.61
C ASP A 51 -4.04 -16.62 5.49
N ASP A 52 -4.43 -15.71 4.61
CA ASP A 52 -3.50 -15.25 3.56
C ASP A 52 -2.35 -14.38 4.10
N VAL A 53 -2.47 -13.83 5.32
CA VAL A 53 -1.55 -12.79 5.84
C VAL A 53 -1.02 -13.05 7.26
N VAL A 54 -1.59 -13.98 8.03
CA VAL A 54 -1.17 -14.32 9.40
C VAL A 54 -1.05 -15.83 9.55
N HIS A 55 -0.01 -16.28 10.24
CA HIS A 55 0.19 -17.69 10.61
C HIS A 55 -0.80 -18.09 11.72
N TYR A 56 -1.49 -19.21 11.52
CA TYR A 56 -2.47 -19.73 12.49
C TYR A 56 -1.81 -20.13 13.82
N GLU A 57 -0.58 -20.64 13.76
CA GLU A 57 0.10 -21.26 14.88
C GLU A 57 0.56 -20.27 15.95
N ASP A 58 1.03 -19.09 15.53
CA ASP A 58 1.68 -18.11 16.41
C ASP A 58 1.08 -16.70 16.29
N GLY A 59 0.15 -16.47 15.36
CA GLY A 59 -0.45 -15.16 15.12
C GLY A 59 0.50 -14.15 14.50
N MET A 60 1.68 -14.58 14.03
CA MET A 60 2.67 -13.72 13.40
C MET A 60 2.30 -13.45 11.95
N ALA A 61 2.61 -12.26 11.44
CA ALA A 61 2.31 -11.93 10.06
C ALA A 61 3.22 -12.72 9.09
N LYS A 62 2.63 -13.23 8.01
CA LYS A 62 3.36 -13.87 6.91
C LYS A 62 4.25 -12.83 6.22
N HIS A 63 5.42 -13.24 5.73
CA HIS A 63 6.30 -12.33 4.96
C HIS A 63 5.83 -12.10 3.52
N GLU A 64 4.91 -12.94 3.05
CA GLU A 64 4.40 -12.90 1.69
C GLU A 64 2.90 -13.19 1.70
N LEU A 65 2.19 -12.49 0.84
CA LEU A 65 0.80 -12.75 0.49
C LEU A 65 0.77 -13.85 -0.58
N TRP A 66 0.08 -14.94 -0.30
CA TRP A 66 -0.07 -16.09 -1.20
C TRP A 66 -1.54 -16.24 -1.61
N LEU A 67 -1.89 -15.84 -2.84
CA LEU A 67 -3.24 -16.02 -3.35
C LEU A 67 -3.28 -17.12 -4.39
N TYR A 68 -3.93 -18.23 -4.04
CA TYR A 68 -4.18 -19.35 -4.96
C TYR A 68 -5.46 -19.11 -5.74
N LYS A 69 -5.33 -18.73 -7.02
CA LYS A 69 -6.45 -18.73 -7.97
C LYS A 69 -6.35 -19.94 -8.89
N LYS A 70 -7.49 -20.39 -9.41
CA LYS A 70 -7.61 -21.59 -10.26
C LYS A 70 -6.57 -21.67 -11.39
N ASP A 71 -6.12 -20.53 -11.90
CA ASP A 71 -5.23 -20.46 -13.07
C ASP A 71 -3.90 -19.71 -12.82
N GLU A 72 -3.69 -19.15 -11.63
CA GLU A 72 -2.47 -18.37 -11.30
C GLU A 72 -2.27 -18.25 -9.79
N SER A 73 -1.05 -18.49 -9.30
CA SER A 73 -0.64 -18.16 -7.93
C SER A 73 -0.02 -16.78 -7.89
N VAL A 74 -0.64 -15.86 -7.15
CA VAL A 74 -0.09 -14.50 -6.96
C VAL A 74 0.66 -14.47 -5.65
N GLN A 75 1.99 -14.34 -5.73
CA GLN A 75 2.88 -14.15 -4.57
C GLN A 75 3.34 -12.69 -4.52
N ARG A 76 3.18 -12.03 -3.38
CA ARG A 76 3.62 -10.64 -3.19
C ARG A 76 4.28 -10.46 -1.82
N PRO A 77 5.39 -9.72 -1.71
CA PRO A 77 5.99 -9.45 -0.41
C PRO A 77 5.06 -8.59 0.45
N ILE A 78 5.09 -8.85 1.75
CA ILE A 78 4.51 -8.00 2.79
C ILE A 78 5.67 -7.28 3.50
N ASN A 79 5.67 -5.95 3.48
CA ASN A 79 6.74 -5.20 4.14
C ASN A 79 6.59 -5.24 5.67
N VAL A 80 7.66 -4.87 6.37
CA VAL A 80 7.75 -4.98 7.84
C VAL A 80 6.69 -4.13 8.54
N GLU A 81 6.42 -2.92 8.05
CA GLU A 81 5.44 -2.02 8.65
C GLU A 81 4.01 -2.57 8.55
N MET A 82 3.70 -3.26 7.45
CA MET A 82 2.39 -3.88 7.25
C MET A 82 2.25 -5.17 8.05
N ASN A 83 3.33 -5.94 8.20
CA ASN A 83 3.36 -7.09 9.11
C ASN A 83 3.01 -6.67 10.54
N GLN A 84 3.66 -5.61 11.04
CA GLN A 84 3.37 -5.06 12.37
C GLN A 84 1.91 -4.60 12.50
N LEU A 85 1.32 -4.06 11.43
CA LEU A 85 -0.08 -3.67 11.44
C LEU A 85 -1.02 -4.88 11.46
N PHE A 86 -0.73 -5.94 10.70
CA PHE A 86 -1.51 -7.18 10.73
C PHE A 86 -1.45 -7.85 12.10
N GLU A 87 -0.26 -7.95 12.70
CA GLU A 87 -0.08 -8.50 14.06
C GLU A 87 -0.85 -7.68 15.09
N LYS A 88 -0.77 -6.34 15.00
CA LYS A 88 -1.53 -5.44 15.87
C LYS A 88 -3.04 -5.63 15.68
N ALA A 89 -3.50 -5.72 14.44
CA ALA A 89 -4.91 -5.93 14.13
C ALA A 89 -5.40 -7.29 14.66
N TYR A 90 -4.59 -8.33 14.48
CA TYR A 90 -4.86 -9.66 14.99
C TYR A 90 -5.02 -9.68 16.51
N ALA A 91 -4.14 -8.99 17.23
CA ALA A 91 -4.21 -8.89 18.69
C ALA A 91 -5.38 -8.05 19.23
N GLN A 92 -5.94 -7.13 18.42
CA GLN A 92 -6.97 -6.18 18.87
C GLN A 92 -8.39 -6.53 18.43
N LEU A 93 -8.54 -7.25 17.32
CA LEU A 93 -9.82 -7.51 16.69
C LEU A 93 -10.35 -8.90 17.08
N PRO A 94 -11.67 -9.08 17.23
CA PRO A 94 -12.27 -10.36 17.60
C PRO A 94 -12.29 -11.29 16.38
N ILE A 95 -11.14 -11.86 16.01
CA ILE A 95 -11.00 -12.77 14.87
C ILE A 95 -11.25 -14.19 15.36
N GLU A 96 -12.35 -14.79 14.90
CA GLU A 96 -12.74 -16.15 15.28
C GLU A 96 -12.39 -17.19 14.19
N ASN A 97 -12.42 -16.79 12.93
CA ASN A 97 -12.16 -17.66 11.78
C ASN A 97 -11.11 -17.04 10.86
N PHE A 98 -10.06 -17.81 10.55
CA PHE A 98 -8.97 -17.37 9.68
C PHE A 98 -9.37 -17.29 8.20
N GLU A 99 -10.43 -18.00 7.80
CA GLU A 99 -11.00 -17.91 6.45
C GLU A 99 -11.85 -16.63 6.27
N ASP A 100 -12.11 -15.88 7.35
CA ASP A 100 -12.81 -14.61 7.23
C ASP A 100 -11.94 -13.57 6.52
N SER A 101 -12.59 -12.68 5.79
CA SER A 101 -11.91 -11.57 5.13
C SER A 101 -11.13 -10.73 6.15
N VAL A 102 -9.96 -10.23 5.74
CA VAL A 102 -9.25 -9.16 6.48
C VAL A 102 -10.10 -7.89 6.51
N TYR A 103 -10.90 -7.65 5.47
CA TYR A 103 -11.64 -6.42 5.27
C TYR A 103 -13.08 -6.58 5.77
N MET A 104 -13.24 -6.55 7.09
CA MET A 104 -14.53 -6.70 7.77
C MET A 104 -15.07 -5.36 8.30
N ASN A 105 -16.36 -5.14 8.15
CA ASN A 105 -17.06 -4.12 8.91
C ASN A 105 -17.41 -4.67 10.30
N TYR A 106 -16.53 -4.43 11.26
CA TYR A 106 -16.66 -4.91 12.65
C TYR A 106 -17.89 -4.37 13.40
N LYS A 107 -18.53 -3.29 12.90
CA LYS A 107 -19.81 -2.81 13.46
C LYS A 107 -20.99 -3.69 13.05
N THR A 108 -20.88 -4.37 11.91
CA THR A 108 -21.95 -5.21 11.34
C THR A 108 -21.62 -6.70 11.29
N GLY A 109 -20.36 -7.07 11.53
CA GLY A 109 -19.85 -8.44 11.39
C GLY A 109 -19.81 -8.94 9.95
N LYS A 110 -19.87 -8.07 8.94
CA LYS A 110 -19.95 -8.46 7.53
C LYS A 110 -18.70 -8.04 6.75
N PRO A 111 -18.27 -8.83 5.75
CA PRO A 111 -17.21 -8.43 4.83
C PRO A 111 -17.56 -7.15 4.07
N LEU A 112 -16.55 -6.35 3.77
CA LEU A 112 -16.70 -5.23 2.85
C LEU A 112 -17.01 -5.77 1.44
N THR A 113 -17.94 -5.12 0.75
CA THR A 113 -18.41 -5.55 -0.57
C THR A 113 -18.30 -4.43 -1.59
N SER A 114 -17.98 -4.78 -2.83
CA SER A 114 -17.82 -3.82 -3.92
C SER A 114 -19.09 -2.98 -4.19
N SER A 115 -20.28 -3.53 -3.89
CA SER A 115 -21.58 -2.86 -4.09
C SER A 115 -21.78 -1.63 -3.22
N THR A 116 -21.19 -1.59 -2.04
CA THR A 116 -21.36 -0.51 -1.05
C THR A 116 -20.09 0.30 -0.83
N LEU A 117 -18.93 -0.29 -1.10
CA LEU A 117 -17.62 0.26 -0.76
C LEU A 117 -17.35 1.65 -1.36
N ASN A 118 -17.72 1.90 -2.63
CA ASN A 118 -17.51 3.22 -3.24
C ASN A 118 -18.24 4.34 -2.49
N ARG A 119 -19.49 4.09 -2.10
CA ARG A 119 -20.31 5.06 -1.37
C ARG A 119 -19.74 5.30 0.03
N GLU A 120 -19.28 4.24 0.69
CA GLU A 120 -18.69 4.32 2.02
C GLU A 120 -17.35 5.06 2.01
N LEU A 121 -16.44 4.71 1.09
CA LEU A 121 -15.16 5.38 0.92
C LEU A 121 -15.33 6.86 0.61
N GLN A 122 -16.28 7.22 -0.25
CA GLN A 122 -16.56 8.61 -0.56
C GLN A 122 -17.03 9.37 0.70
N ARG A 123 -18.07 8.87 1.39
CA ARG A 123 -18.60 9.51 2.61
C ARG A 123 -17.52 9.66 3.69
N LEU A 124 -16.70 8.64 3.90
CA LEU A 124 -15.64 8.65 4.92
C LEU A 124 -14.50 9.59 4.53
N SER A 125 -14.10 9.61 3.26
CA SER A 125 -13.03 10.48 2.78
C SER A 125 -13.44 11.96 2.81
N GLU A 126 -14.68 12.30 2.50
CA GLU A 126 -15.21 13.67 2.63
C GLU A 126 -15.12 14.17 4.09
N ARG A 127 -15.48 13.31 5.07
CA ARG A 127 -15.33 13.63 6.50
C ARG A 127 -13.86 13.84 6.89
N PHE A 128 -12.98 12.95 6.45
CA PHE A 128 -11.55 13.06 6.70
C PHE A 128 -10.95 14.35 6.12
N LEU A 129 -11.27 14.68 4.87
CA LEU A 129 -10.75 15.90 4.23
C LEU A 129 -11.27 17.17 4.90
N ALA A 130 -12.53 17.19 5.35
CA ALA A 130 -13.09 18.28 6.13
C ALA A 130 -12.31 18.49 7.44
N GLU A 131 -12.02 17.41 8.18
CA GLU A 131 -11.26 17.48 9.43
C GLU A 131 -9.80 17.94 9.21
N ILE A 132 -9.14 17.46 8.15
CA ILE A 132 -7.79 17.91 7.80
C ILE A 132 -7.79 19.41 7.47
N LYS A 133 -8.77 19.87 6.69
CA LYS A 133 -8.93 21.29 6.36
C LYS A 133 -9.15 22.13 7.60
N GLU A 134 -9.98 21.68 8.53
CA GLU A 134 -10.21 22.35 9.81
C GLU A 134 -8.93 22.44 10.65
N LYS A 135 -8.18 21.34 10.78
CA LYS A 135 -6.99 21.27 11.64
C LYS A 135 -5.75 21.96 11.07
N THR A 136 -5.63 22.04 9.75
CA THR A 136 -4.39 22.46 9.09
C THR A 136 -4.55 23.61 8.12
N SER A 137 -5.79 24.03 7.83
CA SER A 137 -6.14 24.97 6.75
C SER A 137 -5.76 24.50 5.34
N PHE A 138 -5.23 23.28 5.16
CA PHE A 138 -4.96 22.73 3.83
C PHE A 138 -6.24 22.19 3.19
N ASP A 139 -6.58 22.74 2.03
CA ASP A 139 -7.70 22.29 1.22
C ASP A 139 -7.21 21.36 0.10
N PHE A 140 -7.46 20.07 0.24
CA PHE A 140 -7.04 19.07 -0.73
C PHE A 140 -8.11 18.84 -1.79
N ASN A 141 -7.79 19.18 -3.05
CA ASN A 141 -8.66 18.90 -4.19
C ASN A 141 -8.37 17.51 -4.79
N PHE A 142 -8.92 16.45 -4.17
CA PHE A 142 -8.82 15.07 -4.67
C PHE A 142 -10.05 14.65 -5.46
N LYS A 143 -9.87 13.70 -6.38
CA LYS A 143 -10.97 12.96 -7.01
C LYS A 143 -11.76 12.18 -5.96
N PRO A 144 -13.07 11.91 -6.17
CA PRO A 144 -13.82 11.03 -5.29
C PRO A 144 -13.11 9.68 -5.10
N LEU A 145 -12.96 9.26 -3.84
CA LEU A 145 -12.29 8.01 -3.53
C LEU A 145 -13.16 6.83 -3.96
N LYS A 146 -12.65 6.03 -4.91
CA LYS A 146 -13.32 4.85 -5.46
C LYS A 146 -12.42 3.63 -5.36
N THR A 147 -12.98 2.44 -5.56
CA THR A 147 -12.28 1.16 -5.43
C THR A 147 -11.08 0.99 -6.34
N ASN A 148 -11.04 1.65 -7.50
CA ASN A 148 -9.88 1.64 -8.39
C ASN A 148 -8.74 2.57 -7.93
N ALA A 149 -8.98 3.43 -6.93
CA ALA A 149 -7.95 4.35 -6.43
C ALA A 149 -6.75 3.62 -5.83
N PHE A 150 -6.92 2.43 -5.26
CA PHE A 150 -5.83 1.62 -4.72
C PHE A 150 -4.88 1.13 -5.83
N GLU A 151 -5.44 0.58 -6.90
CA GLU A 151 -4.67 0.13 -8.07
C GLU A 151 -3.98 1.31 -8.78
N ILE A 152 -4.66 2.46 -8.87
CA ILE A 152 -4.10 3.69 -9.43
C ILE A 152 -2.96 4.24 -8.57
N ALA A 153 -3.13 4.28 -7.25
CA ALA A 153 -2.11 4.77 -6.33
C ALA A 153 -0.83 3.94 -6.43
N TRP A 154 -0.98 2.61 -6.45
CA TRP A 154 0.12 1.68 -6.71
C TRP A 154 0.81 1.96 -8.05
N ALA A 155 0.04 2.06 -9.15
CA ALA A 155 0.58 2.29 -10.47
C ALA A 155 1.31 3.64 -10.58
N LEU A 156 0.79 4.69 -9.92
CA LEU A 156 1.43 6.00 -9.82
C LEU A 156 2.76 5.95 -9.07
N ASP A 157 2.87 5.12 -8.03
CA ASP A 157 4.13 4.92 -7.32
C ASP A 157 5.14 4.12 -8.16
N MET A 158 4.67 3.14 -8.94
CA MET A 158 5.52 2.40 -9.87
C MET A 158 6.07 3.30 -10.98
N VAL A 159 5.23 4.11 -11.64
CA VAL A 159 5.74 5.03 -12.67
C VAL A 159 6.74 6.02 -12.08
N LYS A 160 6.53 6.52 -10.86
CA LYS A 160 7.53 7.39 -10.19
C LYS A 160 8.83 6.66 -9.92
N LYS A 161 8.76 5.45 -9.35
CA LYS A 161 9.93 4.62 -9.00
C LYS A 161 10.78 4.32 -10.23
N TYR A 162 10.15 4.05 -11.36
CA TYR A 162 10.84 3.76 -12.63
C TYR A 162 10.94 5.01 -13.54
N HIS A 163 10.98 6.19 -12.92
CA HIS A 163 11.22 7.50 -13.55
C HIS A 163 10.39 7.76 -14.81
N TYR A 164 9.13 7.31 -14.82
CA TYR A 164 8.18 7.46 -15.90
C TYR A 164 8.64 6.86 -17.23
N SER A 165 9.52 5.85 -17.21
CA SER A 165 10.02 5.20 -18.44
C SER A 165 8.90 4.55 -19.26
N LYS A 166 9.02 4.50 -20.59
CA LYS A 166 8.02 3.84 -21.44
C LYS A 166 7.80 2.36 -21.07
N GLN A 167 8.86 1.69 -20.62
CA GLN A 167 8.83 0.28 -20.23
C GLN A 167 7.89 0.04 -19.04
N VAL A 168 7.91 0.91 -18.00
CA VAL A 168 7.00 0.74 -16.86
C VAL A 168 5.53 0.91 -17.26
N PHE A 169 5.21 1.84 -18.17
CA PHE A 169 3.85 1.99 -18.67
C PHE A 169 3.36 0.76 -19.45
N SER A 170 4.23 0.14 -20.24
CA SER A 170 3.92 -1.12 -20.93
C SER A 170 3.64 -2.25 -19.92
N ALA A 171 4.52 -2.41 -18.92
CA ALA A 171 4.37 -3.44 -17.89
C ALA A 171 3.08 -3.24 -17.06
N LEU A 172 2.80 -2.00 -16.65
CA LEU A 172 1.58 -1.65 -15.92
C LEU A 172 0.33 -1.90 -16.76
N SER A 173 0.34 -1.56 -18.05
CA SER A 173 -0.79 -1.81 -18.95
C SER A 173 -1.14 -3.31 -18.99
N SER A 174 -0.13 -4.17 -19.09
CA SER A 174 -0.32 -5.62 -19.05
C SER A 174 -0.83 -6.10 -17.70
N HIS A 175 -0.22 -5.64 -16.59
CA HIS A 175 -0.60 -6.01 -15.23
C HIS A 175 -2.05 -5.63 -14.89
N MET A 176 -2.47 -4.42 -15.24
CA MET A 176 -3.84 -3.92 -14.99
C MET A 176 -4.87 -4.55 -15.95
N GLY A 177 -4.42 -5.25 -16.99
CA GLY A 177 -5.26 -5.85 -18.02
C GLY A 177 -5.90 -4.82 -18.95
N HIS A 178 -5.22 -3.71 -19.22
CA HIS A 178 -5.65 -2.70 -20.17
C HIS A 178 -5.33 -3.12 -21.61
N ARG A 179 -6.21 -2.76 -22.55
CA ARG A 179 -6.04 -3.12 -23.97
C ARG A 179 -4.88 -2.38 -24.61
N THR A 180 -4.65 -1.14 -24.20
CA THR A 180 -3.61 -0.28 -24.76
C THR A 180 -2.88 0.49 -23.67
N ILE A 181 -1.63 0.86 -23.95
CA ILE A 181 -0.85 1.77 -23.09
C ILE A 181 -1.59 3.11 -22.93
N GLY A 182 -2.30 3.57 -23.96
CA GLY A 182 -3.11 4.78 -23.93
C GLY A 182 -4.22 4.75 -22.87
N ASP A 183 -4.84 3.59 -22.62
CA ASP A 183 -5.83 3.45 -21.54
C ASP A 183 -5.18 3.66 -20.17
N THR A 184 -3.95 3.17 -19.99
CA THR A 184 -3.16 3.35 -18.76
C THR A 184 -2.76 4.82 -18.58
N ILE A 185 -2.25 5.47 -19.62
CA ILE A 185 -1.91 6.90 -19.60
C ILE A 185 -3.13 7.75 -19.24
N LYS A 186 -4.27 7.48 -19.87
CA LYS A 186 -5.54 8.18 -19.59
C LYS A 186 -6.02 7.95 -18.16
N LEU A 187 -5.86 6.75 -17.62
CA LEU A 187 -6.28 6.42 -16.26
C LEU A 187 -5.40 7.10 -15.20
N LEU A 188 -4.07 7.12 -15.42
CA LEU A 188 -3.09 7.67 -14.48
C LEU A 188 -2.90 9.18 -14.64
N GLU A 189 -3.31 9.74 -15.79
CA GLU A 189 -3.15 11.15 -16.17
C GLU A 189 -1.70 11.63 -16.10
N VAL A 190 -0.77 10.74 -16.47
CA VAL A 190 0.66 11.01 -16.57
C VAL A 190 1.21 10.37 -17.83
N GLU A 191 2.17 11.05 -18.46
CA GLU A 191 2.79 10.61 -19.71
C GLU A 191 4.15 9.95 -19.44
N PRO A 192 4.55 8.96 -20.25
CA PRO A 192 5.91 8.44 -20.20
C PRO A 192 6.91 9.51 -20.63
N THR A 193 8.11 9.45 -20.06
CA THR A 193 9.22 10.33 -20.41
C THR A 193 10.30 9.56 -21.16
N ASP A 194 10.81 10.18 -22.21
CA ASP A 194 12.02 9.73 -22.91
C ASP A 194 13.29 10.35 -22.33
N LYS A 195 13.15 11.23 -21.32
CA LYS A 195 14.27 11.95 -20.72
C LYS A 195 14.88 11.13 -19.61
N ILE A 196 16.16 10.78 -19.76
CA ILE A 196 16.97 10.27 -18.66
C ILE A 196 17.17 11.41 -17.67
N LYS A 197 16.63 11.27 -16.46
CA LYS A 197 16.92 12.16 -15.33
C LYS A 197 17.88 11.43 -14.41
N PHE A 198 19.08 11.99 -14.26
CA PHE A 198 20.01 11.54 -13.23
C PHE A 198 19.49 12.00 -11.88
N ASP A 199 19.27 11.05 -10.96
CA ASP A 199 19.10 11.37 -9.55
C ASP A 199 20.50 11.64 -8.98
N PHE A 200 20.70 12.86 -8.45
CA PHE A 200 21.93 13.26 -7.78
C PHE A 200 21.77 13.23 -6.26
N ASP A 201 20.56 12.97 -5.78
CA ASP A 201 20.23 12.84 -4.37
C ASP A 201 20.38 11.38 -3.93
N ASN A 202 21.58 10.82 -4.16
CA ASN A 202 21.91 9.44 -3.79
C ASN A 202 22.10 9.28 -2.27
N MET A 203 22.02 10.36 -1.50
CA MET A 203 22.09 10.38 -0.04
C MET A 203 20.78 10.88 0.56
N ARG A 204 19.65 10.37 0.06
CA ARG A 204 18.36 10.62 0.74
C ARG A 204 18.46 10.17 2.19
N ASP A 205 17.83 10.95 3.07
CA ASP A 205 17.86 10.72 4.52
C ASP A 205 19.22 10.91 5.21
N LEU A 206 20.21 11.57 4.58
CA LEU A 206 21.47 11.97 5.23
C LEU A 206 21.22 12.71 6.57
N GLY A 207 20.15 13.51 6.65
CA GLY A 207 19.72 14.15 7.89
C GLY A 207 19.48 13.15 9.03
N LYS A 208 18.83 12.01 8.77
CA LYS A 208 18.60 10.96 9.77
C LYS A 208 19.89 10.20 10.12
N MET A 209 20.82 10.07 9.18
CA MET A 209 22.15 9.49 9.44
C MET A 209 23.01 10.40 10.32
N LEU A 210 22.84 11.72 10.19
CA LEU A 210 23.61 12.75 10.89
C LEU A 210 22.97 13.16 12.23
N GLU A 211 21.67 12.93 12.41
CA GLU A 211 20.97 13.14 13.68
C GLU A 211 21.36 12.02 14.66
N GLY A 212 22.35 12.35 15.50
CA GLY A 212 23.16 11.49 16.36
C GLY A 212 22.47 10.37 17.13
N ASN A 213 23.29 9.36 17.42
CA ASN A 213 23.06 8.11 18.17
C ASN A 213 23.04 6.83 17.32
N LEU A 214 23.25 6.91 16.00
CA LEU A 214 23.36 5.72 15.14
C LEU A 214 24.42 4.72 15.67
N PHE A 215 25.52 5.21 16.21
CA PHE A 215 26.60 4.38 16.77
C PHE A 215 26.45 4.09 18.27
N ASP A 216 25.49 4.72 18.93
CA ASP A 216 25.28 4.58 20.37
C ASP A 216 24.30 3.44 20.71
N ASP A 217 23.47 3.03 19.74
CA ASP A 217 22.52 1.92 19.86
C ASP A 217 22.82 0.81 18.84
N ALA A 218 23.18 -0.38 19.34
CA ALA A 218 23.58 -1.51 18.52
C ALA A 218 22.46 -2.03 17.61
N ASP A 219 21.21 -1.96 18.06
CA ASP A 219 20.05 -2.40 17.27
C ASP A 219 19.74 -1.42 16.13
N THR A 220 19.82 -0.12 16.39
CA THR A 220 19.67 0.93 15.38
C THR A 220 20.79 0.85 14.35
N LEU A 221 22.04 0.64 14.79
CA LEU A 221 23.18 0.42 13.89
C LEU A 221 23.00 -0.84 13.03
N ALA A 222 22.58 -1.94 13.64
CA ALA A 222 22.35 -3.19 12.92
C ALA A 222 21.24 -3.06 11.87
N LYS A 223 20.12 -2.40 12.22
CA LYS A 223 19.03 -2.11 11.28
C LYS A 223 19.52 -1.24 10.13
N PHE A 224 20.26 -0.17 10.42
CA PHE A 224 20.82 0.70 9.40
C PHE A 224 21.78 -0.03 8.46
N ILE A 225 22.75 -0.79 8.99
CA ILE A 225 23.67 -1.58 8.18
C ILE A 225 22.89 -2.58 7.32
N HIS A 226 21.87 -3.21 7.87
CA HIS A 226 21.07 -4.19 7.15
C HIS A 226 20.27 -3.54 6.02
N TYR A 227 19.47 -2.52 6.33
CA TYR A 227 18.51 -1.94 5.38
C TYR A 227 19.13 -0.92 4.44
N ASP A 228 20.03 -0.07 4.93
CA ASP A 228 20.54 1.09 4.20
C ASP A 228 21.93 0.87 3.60
N VAL A 229 22.67 -0.17 4.01
CA VAL A 229 24.01 -0.49 3.46
C VAL A 229 24.01 -1.80 2.67
N PHE A 230 23.53 -2.91 3.27
CA PHE A 230 23.54 -4.21 2.59
C PHE A 230 22.46 -4.32 1.50
N PHE A 231 21.28 -3.76 1.75
CA PHE A 231 20.17 -3.79 0.80
C PHE A 231 19.93 -2.44 0.12
N GLU A 232 20.94 -1.57 0.09
CA GLU A 232 20.88 -0.29 -0.61
C GLU A 232 20.51 -0.52 -2.08
N GLY A 233 19.32 -0.05 -2.48
CA GLY A 233 18.82 -0.23 -3.85
C GLY A 233 18.18 -1.60 -4.16
N GLU A 234 18.27 -2.59 -3.26
CA GLU A 234 17.59 -3.88 -3.37
C GLU A 234 16.24 -3.83 -2.63
N GLN A 235 15.16 -3.45 -3.34
CA GLN A 235 13.82 -3.77 -2.85
C GLN A 235 13.56 -5.27 -3.08
N TRP A 236 13.88 -6.09 -2.07
CA TRP A 236 13.49 -7.49 -1.90
C TRP A 236 13.28 -8.27 -3.21
N ALA A 237 14.35 -8.84 -3.76
CA ALA A 237 14.24 -10.18 -4.33
C ALA A 237 14.34 -11.15 -3.14
N PRO A 238 13.39 -12.08 -2.93
CA PRO A 238 13.51 -13.06 -1.86
C PRO A 238 14.66 -14.01 -2.22
N VAL A 239 15.88 -13.64 -1.85
CA VAL A 239 16.97 -14.61 -1.80
C VAL A 239 16.69 -15.45 -0.56
N LEU A 240 16.00 -16.57 -0.81
CA LEU A 240 15.98 -17.74 0.05
C LEU A 240 17.31 -17.83 0.81
N LEU A 241 17.30 -17.53 2.11
CA LEU A 241 18.39 -17.90 2.99
C LEU A 241 18.40 -19.43 3.05
N LYS A 242 19.04 -20.06 2.05
CA LYS A 242 19.62 -21.38 2.23
C LYS A 242 20.58 -21.24 3.39
N LYS A 243 20.22 -21.83 4.53
CA LYS A 243 21.14 -22.04 5.65
C LYS A 243 22.44 -22.62 5.11
N ILE A 244 23.52 -21.85 5.19
CA ILE A 244 24.87 -22.39 5.06
C ILE A 244 25.28 -22.81 6.47
N LYS A 245 25.14 -24.12 6.69
CA LYS A 245 25.62 -24.97 7.80
C LYS A 245 25.38 -24.50 9.23
#